data_AF-A0A815PNP7-F1
#
_entry.id   AF-A0A815PNP7-F1
#
_cell.length_a   1.000
_cell.length_b   1.000
_cell.length_c   1.000
_cell.angle_alpha   90.00
_cell.angle_beta   90.00
_cell.angle_gamma   90.00
#
_symmetry.space_group_name_H-M   'P 1'
#
loop_
_entity.id
_entity.type
_entity.pdbx_description
1 polymer ?
#
loop_
_entity_poly.entity_id
_entity_poly.type
_entity_poly.pdbx_seq_one_letter_code
_entity_poly.pdbx_strand_id
1 'polypeptide(L)'
;LESCQDRLIELEKILENPNDPTRVRFLDGTDETPEIIMKKLEQLEQRLSTKEEQSLEKDLILEQVNRLIERLSTKADAGKDDTLALAKKVNDLQNKIKDITRKMMATLSELTIHQADALKLQQEKNMKDVELQQSYARMEQGEPPSEELERDWQRTNELEQKRKTERRTREERERETEHFLLPGGVITQAEPRPQAYAPSDDADIQVARPYGSHAPFKPSEPGANMRHIRKPNPKPIEI
;
A
#
# COMPACT_ATOMS: atom_id res chain seq x y z
N LEU A 1 68.16 39.87 126.67
CA LEU A 1 68.02 40.28 125.25
C LEU A 1 69.03 39.52 124.38
N GLU A 2 70.30 39.40 124.77
CA GLU A 2 71.31 38.56 124.08
C GLU A 2 70.87 37.11 123.85
N SER A 3 70.40 36.40 124.89
CA SER A 3 69.95 35.00 124.74
C SER A 3 68.80 34.80 123.73
N CYS A 4 67.97 35.81 123.49
CA CYS A 4 66.91 35.75 122.48
C CYS A 4 67.46 36.01 121.08
N GLN A 5 68.47 36.88 120.94
CA GLN A 5 69.18 37.12 119.69
C GLN A 5 69.98 35.90 119.26
N ASP A 6 70.68 35.24 120.19
CA ASP A 6 71.45 34.02 119.90
C ASP A 6 70.54 32.91 119.36
N ARG A 7 69.36 32.75 119.95
CA ARG A 7 68.37 31.76 119.52
C ARG A 7 67.72 32.09 118.18
N LEU A 8 67.60 33.38 117.85
CA LEU A 8 67.09 33.82 116.54
C LEU A 8 68.12 33.53 115.45
N ILE A 9 69.40 33.81 115.71
CA ILE A 9 70.52 33.51 114.80
C ILE A 9 70.66 32.00 114.59
N GLU A 10 70.49 31.17 115.63
CA GLU A 10 70.47 29.70 115.49
C GLU A 10 69.32 29.24 114.61
N LEU A 11 68.12 29.78 114.79
CA LEU A 11 66.95 29.42 114.00
C LEU A 11 67.07 29.87 112.55
N GLU A 12 67.60 31.08 112.28
CA GLU A 12 67.92 31.54 110.93
C GLU A 12 68.93 30.61 110.27
N LYS A 13 69.99 30.20 110.98
CA LYS A 13 71.02 29.30 110.46
C LYS A 13 70.48 27.90 110.15
N ILE A 14 69.47 27.43 110.90
CA ILE A 14 68.77 26.18 110.62
C ILE A 14 67.84 26.35 109.40
N LEU A 15 67.14 27.48 109.29
CA LEU A 15 66.15 27.73 108.25
C LEU A 15 66.77 28.04 106.87
N GLU A 16 67.95 28.65 106.85
CA GLU A 16 68.69 28.99 105.63
C GLU A 16 69.65 27.90 105.17
N ASN A 17 69.71 26.75 105.85
CA ASN A 17 70.64 25.68 105.49
C ASN A 17 70.24 25.01 104.15
N PRO A 18 71.01 25.19 103.07
CA PRO A 18 70.70 24.63 101.75
C PRO A 18 70.97 23.12 101.67
N ASN A 19 71.58 22.53 102.69
CA ASN A 19 71.91 21.10 102.76
C ASN A 19 70.93 20.29 103.63
N ASP A 20 69.77 20.85 103.99
CA ASP A 20 68.75 20.14 104.77
C ASP A 20 68.05 19.07 103.89
N PRO A 21 68.26 17.76 104.16
CA PRO A 21 67.70 16.69 103.35
C PRO A 21 66.17 16.61 103.40
N THR A 22 65.53 17.27 104.37
CA THR A 22 64.06 17.31 104.46
C THR A 22 63.41 18.39 103.58
N ARG A 23 64.19 19.41 103.16
CA ARG A 23 63.73 20.53 102.31
C ARG A 23 64.17 20.42 100.85
N VAL A 24 65.13 19.56 100.53
CA VAL A 24 65.62 19.33 99.16
C VAL A 24 64.92 18.12 98.56
N ARG A 25 64.29 18.29 97.39
CA ARG A 25 63.77 17.19 96.58
C ARG A 25 64.85 16.75 95.60
N PHE A 26 65.44 15.57 95.81
CA PHE A 26 66.28 14.95 94.78
C PHE A 26 65.39 14.57 93.59
N LEU A 27 65.62 15.23 92.46
CA LEU A 27 65.01 14.82 91.20
C LEU A 27 65.77 13.58 90.73
N ASP A 28 65.02 12.54 90.39
CA ASP A 28 65.59 11.35 89.76
C ASP A 28 65.90 11.66 88.30
N GLY A 29 67.02 11.13 87.81
CA GLY A 29 67.63 11.48 86.54
C GLY A 29 69.15 11.55 86.67
N THR A 30 69.86 10.79 85.84
CA THR A 30 71.31 10.94 85.69
C THR A 30 71.58 12.03 84.67
N ASP A 31 72.35 13.05 85.04
CA ASP A 31 72.93 13.97 84.06
C ASP A 31 73.81 13.15 83.12
N GLU A 32 73.35 13.00 81.88
CA GLU A 32 74.10 12.26 80.88
C GLU A 32 75.44 12.96 80.67
N THR A 33 76.52 12.19 80.65
CA THR A 33 77.82 12.75 80.37
C THR A 33 77.79 13.45 79.01
N PRO A 34 78.53 14.57 78.83
CA PRO A 34 78.52 15.32 77.58
C PRO A 34 78.84 14.43 76.36
N GLU A 35 79.63 13.37 76.56
CA GLU A 35 79.92 12.36 75.54
C GLU A 35 78.71 11.55 75.08
N ILE A 36 77.79 11.18 75.99
CA ILE A 36 76.58 10.43 75.65
C ILE A 36 75.62 11.32 74.87
N ILE A 37 75.50 12.59 75.27
CA ILE A 37 74.68 13.59 74.57
C ILE A 37 75.24 13.83 73.17
N MET A 38 76.56 13.97 73.02
CA MET A 38 77.20 14.11 71.71
C MET A 38 76.95 12.89 70.81
N LYS A 39 77.06 11.66 71.34
CA LYS A 39 76.75 10.45 70.58
C LYS A 39 75.28 10.40 70.14
N LYS A 40 74.34 10.80 71.00
CA LYS A 40 72.92 10.89 70.64
C LYS A 40 72.66 11.97 69.60
N LEU A 41 73.33 13.12 69.70
CA LEU A 41 73.25 14.19 68.72
C LEU A 41 73.72 13.69 67.35
N GLU A 42 74.89 13.05 67.29
CA GLU A 42 75.43 12.48 66.05
C GLU A 42 74.47 11.45 65.43
N GLN A 43 73.87 10.57 66.24
CA GLN A 43 72.87 9.61 65.75
C GLN A 43 71.61 10.29 65.20
N LEU A 44 71.16 11.38 65.83
CA LEU A 44 70.01 12.15 65.36
C LEU A 44 70.34 12.91 64.07
N GLU A 45 71.53 13.48 63.96
CA GLU A 45 72.02 14.15 62.75
C GLU A 45 72.11 13.17 61.57
N GLN A 46 72.66 11.97 61.78
CA GLN A 46 72.71 10.92 60.75
C GLN A 46 71.30 10.48 60.31
N ARG A 47 70.37 10.33 61.26
CA ARG A 47 68.97 10.00 60.95
C ARG A 47 68.28 11.12 60.19
N LEU A 48 68.52 12.38 60.58
CA LEU A 48 67.97 13.55 59.91
C LEU A 48 68.47 13.62 58.47
N SER A 49 69.78 13.50 58.26
CA SER A 49 70.40 13.49 56.93
C SER A 49 69.82 12.39 56.04
N THR A 50 69.65 11.18 56.58
CA THR A 50 69.01 10.06 55.85
C THR A 50 67.56 10.37 55.47
N LYS A 51 66.82 11.07 56.34
CA LYS A 51 65.42 11.44 56.09
C LYS A 51 65.30 12.56 55.06
N GLU A 52 66.23 13.52 55.07
CA GLU A 52 66.30 14.58 54.07
C GLU A 52 66.60 14.01 52.69
N GLU A 53 67.56 13.10 52.57
CA GLU A 53 67.85 12.39 51.31
C GLU A 53 66.63 11.63 50.78
N GLN A 54 65.94 10.87 51.65
CA GLN A 54 64.69 10.18 51.31
C GLN A 54 63.57 11.12 50.89
N SER A 55 63.52 12.33 51.45
CA SER A 55 62.52 13.33 51.06
C SER A 55 62.80 13.85 49.66
N LEU A 56 64.06 14.21 49.38
CA LEU A 56 64.48 14.71 48.07
C LEU A 56 64.26 13.68 46.96
N GLU A 57 64.51 12.39 47.22
CA GLU A 57 64.23 11.32 46.26
C GLU A 57 62.72 11.23 45.95
N LYS A 58 61.87 11.32 46.96
CA LYS A 58 60.41 11.30 46.77
C LYS A 58 59.90 12.52 46.02
N ASP A 59 60.47 13.69 46.28
CA ASP A 59 60.11 14.93 45.58
C ASP A 59 60.46 14.83 44.09
N LEU A 60 61.62 14.26 43.76
CA LEU A 60 62.02 14.00 42.37
C LEU A 60 61.06 13.02 41.68
N ILE A 61 60.68 11.93 42.36
CA ILE A 61 59.71 10.96 41.83
C ILE A 61 58.36 11.62 41.61
N LEU A 62 57.90 12.44 42.56
CA LEU A 62 56.64 13.16 42.47
C LEU A 62 56.62 14.12 41.28
N GLU A 63 57.71 14.86 41.05
CA GLU A 63 57.84 15.72 39.87
C GLU A 63 57.75 14.91 38.57
N GLN A 64 58.42 13.76 38.51
CA GLN A 64 58.36 12.87 37.34
C GLN A 64 56.95 12.33 37.10
N VAL A 65 56.25 11.89 38.16
CA VAL A 65 54.88 11.39 38.08
C VAL A 65 53.93 12.49 37.63
N ASN A 66 54.05 13.70 38.18
CA ASN A 66 53.23 14.85 37.77
C ASN A 66 53.43 15.18 36.29
N ARG A 67 54.67 15.17 35.81
CA ARG A 67 54.97 15.38 34.39
C ARG A 67 54.35 14.29 33.50
N LEU A 68 54.32 13.05 33.96
CA LEU A 68 53.64 11.95 33.25
C LEU A 68 52.12 12.14 33.26
N ILE A 69 51.54 12.57 34.37
CA ILE A 69 50.11 12.87 34.49
C ILE A 69 49.71 13.99 33.53
N GLU A 70 50.47 15.09 33.47
CA GLU A 70 50.20 16.19 32.54
C GLU A 70 50.27 15.74 31.08
N ARG A 71 51.27 14.92 30.71
CA ARG A 71 51.37 14.34 29.36
C ARG A 71 50.21 13.41 29.02
N LEU A 72 49.74 12.61 29.99
CA LEU A 72 48.59 11.75 29.79
C LEU A 72 47.29 12.56 29.68
N SER A 73 47.12 13.60 30.50
CA SER A 73 45.95 14.49 30.44
C SER A 73 45.88 15.19 29.09
N THR A 74 46.98 15.82 28.65
CA THR A 74 47.04 16.50 27.35
C THR A 74 46.73 15.55 26.18
N LYS A 75 47.23 14.31 26.22
CA LYS A 75 46.91 13.29 25.22
C LYS A 75 45.45 12.84 25.29
N ALA A 76 44.90 12.68 26.49
CA ALA A 76 43.50 12.29 26.68
C ALA A 76 42.56 13.39 26.18
N ASP A 77 42.87 14.66 26.46
CA ASP A 77 42.08 15.81 26.01
C ASP A 77 42.11 15.95 24.48
N ALA A 78 43.28 15.80 23.86
CA ALA A 78 43.38 15.76 22.40
C ALA A 78 42.53 14.62 21.78
N GLY A 79 42.53 13.43 22.40
CA GLY A 79 41.73 12.29 21.94
C GLY A 79 40.21 12.49 22.09
N LYS A 80 39.75 13.28 23.07
CA LYS A 80 38.31 13.58 23.24
C LYS A 80 37.75 14.35 22.05
N ASP A 81 38.50 15.32 21.53
CA ASP A 81 38.05 16.13 20.39
C ASP A 81 37.97 15.31 19.10
N ASP A 82 38.98 14.47 18.84
CA ASP A 82 39.00 13.57 17.68
C ASP A 82 37.86 12.54 17.74
N THR A 83 37.64 11.93 18.90
CA THR A 83 36.55 10.96 19.10
C THR A 83 35.18 11.62 18.96
N LEU A 84 34.99 12.83 19.47
CA LEU A 84 33.76 13.61 19.29
C LEU A 84 33.53 13.97 17.82
N ALA A 85 34.57 14.40 17.10
CA ALA A 85 34.48 14.73 15.68
C ALA A 85 34.11 13.49 14.85
N LEU A 86 34.69 12.33 15.17
CA LEU A 86 34.34 11.07 14.52
C LEU A 86 32.89 10.67 14.81
N ALA A 87 32.43 10.77 16.07
CA ALA A 87 31.06 10.45 16.45
C ALA A 87 30.03 11.33 15.70
N LYS A 88 30.31 12.63 15.55
CA LYS A 88 29.47 13.54 14.74
C LYS A 88 29.40 13.10 13.27
N LYS A 89 30.56 12.80 12.65
CA LYS A 89 30.60 12.30 11.26
C LYS A 89 29.82 11.01 11.07
N VAL A 90 29.93 10.07 12.02
CA VAL A 90 29.16 8.81 11.98
C VAL A 90 27.66 9.08 12.05
N ASN A 91 27.22 9.99 12.93
CA ASN A 91 25.81 10.35 13.04
C ASN A 91 25.28 11.01 11.75
N ASP A 92 26.06 11.91 11.14
CA ASP A 92 25.70 12.53 9.86
C ASP A 92 25.55 11.49 8.74
N LEU A 93 26.46 10.51 8.68
CA LEU A 93 26.36 9.40 7.72
C LEU A 93 25.14 8.53 7.98
N GLN A 94 24.82 8.22 9.24
CA GLN A 94 23.61 7.47 9.59
C GLN A 94 22.33 8.20 9.14
N ASN A 95 22.27 9.52 9.32
CA ASN A 95 21.13 10.32 8.85
C ASN A 95 21.03 10.30 7.32
N LYS A 96 22.14 10.48 6.60
CA LYS A 96 22.18 10.39 5.13
C LYS A 96 21.72 9.01 4.64
N ILE A 97 22.15 7.93 5.30
CA ILE A 97 21.71 6.56 4.96
C ILE A 97 20.20 6.43 5.16
N LYS A 98 19.65 6.91 6.28
CA LYS A 98 18.20 6.88 6.52
C LYS A 98 17.42 7.64 5.46
N ASP A 99 17.90 8.81 5.05
CA ASP A 99 17.27 9.62 4.01
C ASP A 99 17.29 8.92 2.64
N ILE A 100 18.43 8.34 2.26
CA ILE A 100 18.57 7.59 1.01
C ILE A 100 17.65 6.36 1.04
N THR A 101 17.63 5.61 2.14
CA THR A 101 16.73 4.45 2.27
C THR A 101 15.26 4.85 2.15
N ARG A 102 14.87 6.00 2.72
CA ARG A 102 13.49 6.52 2.56
C ARG A 102 13.18 6.86 1.11
N LYS A 103 14.09 7.53 0.40
CA LYS A 103 13.94 7.83 -1.03
C LYS A 103 13.87 6.56 -1.86
N MET A 104 14.74 5.59 -1.58
CA MET A 104 14.76 4.29 -2.24
C MET A 104 13.43 3.55 -2.05
N MET A 105 12.88 3.50 -0.83
CA MET A 105 11.58 2.89 -0.57
C MET A 105 10.45 3.59 -1.33
N ALA A 106 10.47 4.92 -1.43
CA ALA A 106 9.50 5.66 -2.24
C ALA A 106 9.60 5.28 -3.73
N THR A 107 10.81 5.28 -4.30
CA THR A 107 11.01 4.88 -5.71
C THR A 107 10.67 3.41 -5.97
N LEU A 108 10.94 2.52 -5.00
CA LEU A 108 10.55 1.12 -5.07
C LEU A 108 9.02 1.00 -5.07
N SER A 109 8.33 1.74 -4.20
CA SER A 109 6.86 1.72 -4.16
C SER A 109 6.23 2.24 -5.47
N GLU A 110 6.80 3.31 -6.04
CA GLU A 110 6.37 3.81 -7.34
C GLU A 110 6.58 2.76 -8.44
N LEU A 111 7.77 2.15 -8.48
CA LEU A 111 8.06 1.08 -9.43
C LEU A 111 7.10 -0.11 -9.28
N THR A 112 6.74 -0.50 -8.05
CA THR A 112 5.80 -1.61 -7.84
C THR A 112 4.40 -1.30 -8.36
N ILE A 113 3.95 -0.04 -8.27
CA ILE A 113 2.65 0.37 -8.83
C ILE A 113 2.72 0.30 -10.36
N HIS A 114 3.76 0.87 -10.97
CA HIS A 114 3.94 0.80 -12.43
C HIS A 114 4.06 -0.64 -12.95
N GLN A 115 4.72 -1.52 -12.19
CA GLN A 115 4.79 -2.95 -12.53
C GLN A 115 3.41 -3.61 -12.46
N ALA A 116 2.61 -3.31 -11.44
CA ALA A 116 1.25 -3.83 -11.34
C ALA A 116 0.36 -3.33 -12.50
N ASP A 117 0.48 -2.06 -12.87
CA ASP A 117 -0.24 -1.47 -14.00
C ASP A 117 0.18 -2.09 -15.34
N ALA A 118 1.48 -2.30 -15.54
CA ALA A 118 2.00 -2.97 -16.73
C ALA A 118 1.47 -4.41 -16.86
N LEU A 119 1.41 -5.16 -15.75
CA LEU A 119 0.84 -6.50 -15.73
C LEU A 119 -0.66 -6.49 -16.04
N LYS A 120 -1.42 -5.54 -15.48
CA LYS A 120 -2.84 -5.38 -15.76
C LYS A 120 -3.10 -5.06 -17.24
N LEU A 121 -2.38 -4.10 -17.79
CA LEU A 121 -2.47 -3.74 -19.21
C LEU A 121 -2.08 -4.90 -20.12
N GLN A 122 -1.07 -5.68 -19.74
CA GLN A 122 -0.67 -6.88 -20.49
C GLN A 122 -1.78 -7.95 -20.48
N GLN A 123 -2.48 -8.14 -19.36
CA GLN A 123 -3.62 -9.05 -19.28
C GLN A 123 -4.79 -8.57 -20.15
N GLU A 124 -5.15 -7.28 -20.07
CA GLU A 124 -6.21 -6.70 -20.90
C GLU A 124 -5.89 -6.81 -22.39
N LYS A 125 -4.64 -6.53 -22.79
CA LYS A 125 -4.18 -6.72 -24.15
C LYS A 125 -4.36 -8.17 -24.60
N ASN A 126 -3.89 -9.13 -23.81
CA ASN A 126 -4.00 -10.55 -24.15
C ASN A 126 -5.48 -10.98 -24.29
N MET A 127 -6.37 -10.50 -23.41
CA MET A 127 -7.81 -10.77 -23.53
C MET A 127 -8.38 -10.20 -24.83
N LYS A 128 -8.03 -8.96 -25.16
CA LYS A 128 -8.48 -8.29 -26.39
C LYS A 128 -7.92 -8.95 -27.65
N ASP A 129 -6.67 -9.41 -27.62
CA ASP A 129 -6.05 -10.15 -28.72
C ASP A 129 -6.80 -11.47 -28.97
N VAL A 130 -7.21 -12.18 -27.91
CA VAL A 130 -8.02 -13.40 -28.02
C VAL A 130 -9.42 -13.11 -28.56
N GLU A 131 -10.10 -12.08 -28.04
CA GLU A 131 -11.40 -11.64 -28.56
C GLU A 131 -11.32 -11.30 -30.06
N LEU A 132 -10.27 -10.58 -30.46
CA LEU A 132 -10.01 -10.20 -31.85
C LEU A 132 -9.78 -11.44 -32.73
N GLN A 133 -8.95 -12.38 -32.29
CA GLN A 133 -8.71 -13.63 -33.02
C GLN A 133 -10.00 -14.44 -33.22
N GLN A 134 -10.84 -14.54 -32.18
CA GLN A 134 -12.14 -15.20 -32.29
C GLN A 134 -13.05 -14.47 -33.28
N SER A 135 -13.05 -13.13 -33.25
CA SER A 135 -13.81 -12.28 -34.15
C SER A 135 -13.42 -12.50 -35.62
N TYR A 136 -12.11 -12.57 -35.91
CA TYR A 136 -11.60 -12.91 -37.24
C TYR A 136 -12.00 -14.32 -37.66
N ALA A 137 -11.88 -15.31 -36.78
CA ALA A 137 -12.26 -16.69 -37.08
C ALA A 137 -13.76 -16.84 -37.43
N ARG A 138 -14.64 -16.13 -36.70
CA ARG A 138 -16.08 -16.08 -37.02
C ARG A 138 -16.34 -15.41 -38.37
N MET A 139 -15.65 -14.30 -38.63
CA MET A 139 -15.76 -13.58 -39.89
C MET A 139 -15.31 -14.44 -41.09
N GLU A 140 -14.24 -15.22 -40.95
CA GLU A 140 -13.79 -16.20 -41.96
C GLU A 140 -14.84 -17.27 -42.24
N GLN A 141 -15.66 -17.62 -41.24
CA GLN A 141 -16.78 -18.55 -41.37
C GLN A 141 -18.05 -17.91 -41.93
N GLY A 142 -18.03 -16.59 -42.21
CA GLY A 142 -19.19 -15.83 -42.68
C GLY A 142 -20.19 -15.47 -41.58
N GLU A 143 -19.83 -15.69 -40.32
CA GLU A 143 -20.64 -15.33 -39.15
C GLU A 143 -20.33 -13.90 -38.68
N PRO A 144 -21.26 -13.26 -37.95
CA PRO A 144 -21.03 -11.94 -37.39
C PRO A 144 -19.84 -11.92 -36.40
N PRO A 145 -19.00 -10.86 -36.41
CA PRO A 145 -17.75 -10.84 -35.65
C PRO A 145 -17.91 -10.77 -34.11
N SER A 146 -19.09 -10.42 -33.62
CA SER A 146 -19.45 -10.36 -32.19
C SER A 146 -20.93 -10.69 -32.02
N GLU A 147 -21.30 -11.27 -30.88
CA GLU A 147 -22.69 -11.55 -30.52
C GLU A 147 -23.55 -10.28 -30.41
N GLU A 148 -22.96 -9.15 -30.01
CA GLU A 148 -23.70 -7.88 -29.99
C GLU A 148 -24.10 -7.46 -31.40
N LEU A 149 -23.16 -7.58 -32.35
CA LEU A 149 -23.42 -7.33 -33.76
C LEU A 149 -24.44 -8.30 -34.33
N GLU A 150 -24.40 -9.57 -33.90
CA GLU A 150 -25.40 -10.56 -34.28
C GLU A 150 -26.80 -10.15 -33.81
N ARG A 151 -26.96 -9.75 -32.54
CA ARG A 151 -28.24 -9.29 -32.00
C ARG A 151 -28.74 -8.04 -32.74
N ASP A 152 -27.85 -7.11 -33.06
CA ASP A 152 -28.19 -5.91 -33.82
C ASP A 152 -28.67 -6.27 -35.23
N TRP A 153 -27.96 -7.18 -35.89
CA TRP A 153 -28.35 -7.69 -37.20
C TRP A 153 -29.71 -8.38 -37.16
N GLN A 154 -29.95 -9.26 -36.19
CA GLN A 154 -31.24 -9.92 -35.98
C GLN A 154 -32.36 -8.89 -35.78
N ARG A 155 -32.15 -7.86 -34.94
CA ARG A 155 -33.11 -6.77 -34.73
C ARG A 155 -33.43 -6.03 -36.03
N THR A 156 -32.42 -5.72 -36.86
CA THR A 156 -32.65 -5.06 -38.15
C THR A 156 -33.41 -5.94 -39.13
N ASN A 157 -33.10 -7.23 -39.19
CA ASN A 157 -33.80 -8.19 -40.03
C ASN A 157 -35.27 -8.35 -39.63
N GLU A 158 -35.55 -8.48 -38.34
CA GLU A 158 -36.93 -8.56 -37.84
C GLU A 158 -37.72 -7.31 -38.19
N LEU A 159 -37.13 -6.12 -38.03
CA LEU A 159 -37.77 -4.87 -38.39
C LEU A 159 -38.03 -4.79 -39.89
N GLU A 160 -37.08 -5.23 -40.72
CA GLU A 160 -37.25 -5.26 -42.17
C GLU A 160 -38.34 -6.25 -42.60
N GLN A 161 -38.41 -7.42 -41.98
CA GLN A 161 -39.46 -8.41 -42.22
C GLN A 161 -40.84 -7.85 -41.83
N LYS A 162 -40.96 -7.22 -40.66
CA LYS A 162 -42.19 -6.55 -40.24
C LYS A 162 -42.61 -5.46 -41.23
N ARG A 163 -41.66 -4.62 -41.69
CA ARG A 163 -41.95 -3.60 -42.72
C ARG A 163 -42.41 -4.21 -44.03
N LYS A 164 -41.83 -5.34 -44.46
CA LYS A 164 -42.23 -6.06 -45.67
C LYS A 164 -43.63 -6.66 -45.54
N THR A 165 -43.96 -7.28 -44.41
CA THR A 165 -45.30 -7.83 -44.17
C THR A 165 -46.34 -6.73 -44.06
N GLU A 166 -46.06 -5.64 -43.33
CA GLU A 166 -46.94 -4.47 -43.27
C GLU A 166 -47.19 -3.88 -44.66
N ARG A 167 -46.15 -3.70 -45.47
CA ARG A 167 -46.29 -3.23 -46.86
C ARG A 167 -47.15 -4.17 -47.69
N ARG A 168 -46.90 -5.49 -47.61
CA ARG A 168 -47.68 -6.49 -48.35
C ARG A 168 -49.14 -6.52 -47.92
N THR A 169 -49.44 -6.52 -46.62
CA THR A 169 -50.82 -6.49 -46.12
C THR A 169 -51.53 -5.18 -46.47
N ARG A 170 -50.80 -4.06 -46.55
CA ARG A 170 -51.33 -2.78 -47.02
C ARG A 170 -51.64 -2.82 -48.51
N GLU A 171 -50.73 -3.32 -49.34
CA GLU A 171 -50.95 -3.51 -50.78
C GLU A 171 -52.13 -4.47 -51.05
N GLU A 172 -52.25 -5.56 -50.29
CA GLU A 172 -53.39 -6.49 -50.39
C GLU A 172 -54.71 -5.80 -50.01
N ARG A 173 -54.74 -5.02 -48.91
CA ARG A 173 -55.91 -4.20 -48.56
C ARG A 173 -56.24 -3.17 -49.62
N GLU A 174 -55.23 -2.50 -50.19
CA GLU A 174 -55.42 -1.52 -51.27
C GLU A 174 -56.01 -2.20 -52.52
N ARG A 175 -55.49 -3.36 -52.94
CA ARG A 175 -56.05 -4.16 -54.05
C ARG A 175 -57.46 -4.67 -53.77
N GLU A 176 -57.75 -5.11 -52.54
CA GLU A 176 -59.10 -5.49 -52.14
C GLU A 176 -60.03 -4.27 -52.23
N THR A 177 -59.62 -3.11 -51.72
CA THR A 177 -60.43 -1.88 -51.85
C THR A 177 -60.63 -1.45 -53.30
N GLU A 178 -59.63 -1.62 -54.18
CA GLU A 178 -59.75 -1.44 -55.63
C GLU A 178 -60.79 -2.38 -56.24
N HIS A 179 -60.85 -3.63 -55.77
CA HIS A 179 -61.87 -4.58 -56.22
C HIS A 179 -63.30 -4.15 -55.81
N PHE A 180 -63.46 -3.38 -54.73
CA PHE A 180 -64.75 -2.87 -54.24
C PHE A 180 -65.11 -1.46 -54.72
N LEU A 181 -64.24 -0.83 -55.53
CA LEU A 181 -64.43 0.51 -56.08
C LEU A 181 -65.31 0.48 -57.33
N LEU A 182 -66.46 1.16 -57.28
CA LEU A 182 -67.35 1.33 -58.44
C LEU A 182 -66.88 2.49 -59.35
N PRO A 183 -67.23 2.47 -60.65
CA PRO A 183 -67.09 3.63 -61.53
C PRO A 183 -67.89 4.83 -60.97
N GLY A 184 -67.17 5.82 -60.42
CA GLY A 184 -67.75 6.92 -59.64
C GLY A 184 -67.09 7.16 -58.27
N GLY A 185 -66.17 6.28 -57.85
CA GLY A 185 -65.35 6.47 -56.64
C GLY A 185 -66.02 6.10 -55.32
N VAL A 186 -67.19 5.45 -55.36
CA VAL A 186 -67.91 4.97 -54.17
C VAL A 186 -67.49 3.53 -53.85
N ILE A 187 -67.10 3.27 -52.60
CA ILE A 187 -66.68 1.94 -52.12
C ILE A 187 -67.92 1.14 -51.70
N THR A 188 -68.08 -0.08 -52.23
CA THR A 188 -69.20 -0.96 -51.89
C THR A 188 -68.81 -2.09 -50.95
N GLN A 189 -69.76 -2.59 -50.15
CA GLN A 189 -69.59 -3.76 -49.27
C GLN A 189 -70.24 -5.03 -49.86
N ALA A 190 -70.68 -4.99 -51.12
CA ALA A 190 -71.34 -6.12 -51.77
C ALA A 190 -70.29 -7.05 -52.41
N GLU A 191 -70.40 -8.37 -52.17
CA GLU A 191 -69.48 -9.32 -52.81
C GLU A 191 -69.63 -9.30 -54.34
N PRO A 192 -68.54 -9.10 -55.08
CA PRO A 192 -68.55 -9.09 -56.54
C PRO A 192 -68.86 -10.50 -57.05
N ARG A 193 -69.80 -10.60 -58.00
CA ARG A 193 -70.16 -11.91 -58.58
C ARG A 193 -68.96 -12.44 -59.36
N PRO A 194 -68.54 -13.71 -59.16
CA PRO A 194 -67.37 -14.30 -59.84
C PRO A 194 -67.37 -14.20 -61.37
N GLN A 195 -68.55 -13.96 -61.97
CA GLN A 195 -68.72 -13.67 -63.39
C GLN A 195 -69.91 -12.69 -63.52
N ALA A 196 -69.66 -11.39 -63.54
CA ALA A 196 -70.67 -10.45 -64.05
C ALA A 196 -70.79 -10.70 -65.56
N TYR A 197 -71.98 -11.05 -66.05
CA TYR A 197 -72.23 -11.41 -67.45
C TYR A 197 -72.31 -10.17 -68.36
N ALA A 198 -71.40 -9.22 -68.20
CA ALA A 198 -71.20 -8.12 -69.11
C ALA A 198 -69.81 -8.31 -69.72
N PRO A 199 -69.70 -8.55 -71.04
CA PRO A 199 -68.40 -8.44 -71.72
C PRO A 199 -67.82 -7.06 -71.38
N SER A 200 -66.57 -7.02 -70.92
CA SER A 200 -65.86 -5.78 -70.56
C SER A 200 -65.40 -4.96 -71.78
N ASP A 201 -65.96 -5.25 -72.96
CA ASP A 201 -65.73 -4.47 -74.18
C ASP A 201 -66.92 -3.53 -74.39
N ASP A 202 -66.67 -2.23 -74.26
CA ASP A 202 -67.65 -1.12 -74.28
C ASP A 202 -68.35 -0.87 -75.65
N ALA A 203 -68.42 -1.86 -76.54
CA ALA A 203 -68.80 -1.62 -77.95
C ALA A 203 -70.11 -2.25 -78.44
N ASP A 204 -70.78 -3.15 -77.70
CA ASP A 204 -72.03 -3.77 -78.20
C ASP A 204 -73.11 -3.96 -77.11
N ILE A 205 -74.36 -3.80 -77.53
CA ILE A 205 -75.60 -3.72 -76.73
C ILE A 205 -75.67 -4.83 -75.66
N GLN A 206 -75.91 -4.40 -74.41
CA GLN A 206 -76.01 -5.23 -73.20
C GLN A 206 -77.29 -6.09 -73.17
N VAL A 207 -77.35 -7.14 -73.99
CA VAL A 207 -78.38 -8.18 -73.84
C VAL A 207 -77.73 -9.42 -73.22
N ALA A 208 -78.22 -9.80 -72.03
CA ALA A 208 -77.81 -11.04 -71.38
C ALA A 208 -78.10 -12.22 -72.31
N ARG A 209 -77.06 -12.95 -72.74
CA ARG A 209 -77.25 -14.18 -73.50
C ARG A 209 -77.86 -15.23 -72.57
N PRO A 210 -78.94 -15.92 -72.97
CA PRO A 210 -79.51 -17.00 -72.17
C PRO A 210 -78.45 -18.10 -72.00
N TYR A 211 -78.28 -18.56 -70.77
CA TYR A 211 -77.43 -19.72 -70.51
C TYR A 211 -77.97 -20.91 -71.29
N GLY A 212 -77.10 -21.59 -72.04
CA GLY A 212 -77.43 -22.87 -72.67
C GLY A 212 -77.73 -23.94 -71.60
N SER A 213 -77.78 -25.21 -72.00
CA SER A 213 -78.07 -26.34 -71.10
C SER A 213 -77.17 -26.47 -69.86
N HIS A 214 -76.09 -25.70 -69.77
CA HIS A 214 -75.12 -25.69 -68.67
C HIS A 214 -74.96 -24.28 -68.11
N ALA A 215 -75.95 -23.81 -67.34
CA ALA A 215 -75.84 -22.54 -66.63
C ALA A 215 -74.83 -22.64 -65.48
N PRO A 216 -73.91 -21.66 -65.32
CA PRO A 216 -73.02 -21.63 -64.18
C PRO A 216 -73.83 -21.41 -62.90
N PHE A 217 -73.75 -22.37 -61.98
CA PHE A 217 -74.41 -22.35 -60.68
C PHE A 217 -73.41 -21.91 -59.62
N LYS A 218 -73.79 -21.01 -58.69
CA LYS A 218 -73.01 -20.75 -57.47
C LYS A 218 -73.11 -22.00 -56.60
N PRO A 219 -72.03 -22.76 -56.35
CA PRO A 219 -72.10 -23.94 -55.50
C PRO A 219 -72.70 -23.56 -54.15
N SER A 220 -73.73 -24.29 -53.72
CA SER A 220 -74.28 -24.12 -52.38
C SER A 220 -73.18 -24.40 -51.37
N GLU A 221 -73.05 -23.58 -50.33
CA GLU A 221 -72.12 -23.85 -49.25
C GLU A 221 -72.38 -25.25 -48.70
N PRO A 222 -71.34 -26.08 -48.53
CA PRO A 222 -71.50 -27.45 -48.07
C PRO A 222 -72.17 -27.44 -46.69
N GLY A 223 -73.38 -27.98 -46.62
CA GLY A 223 -74.13 -28.06 -45.36
C GLY A 223 -73.37 -28.90 -44.33
N ALA A 224 -73.57 -28.60 -43.04
CA ALA A 224 -72.88 -29.25 -41.92
C ALA A 224 -72.92 -30.80 -41.94
N ASN A 225 -73.92 -31.39 -42.62
CA ASN A 225 -74.11 -32.83 -42.78
C ASN A 225 -73.13 -33.53 -43.74
N MET A 226 -72.35 -32.79 -44.54
CA MET A 226 -71.37 -33.39 -45.46
C MET A 226 -70.22 -34.13 -44.75
N ARG A 227 -70.02 -33.91 -43.45
CA ARG A 227 -69.00 -34.61 -42.63
C ARG A 227 -69.27 -36.12 -42.48
N HIS A 228 -70.51 -36.57 -42.70
CA HIS A 228 -70.91 -37.98 -42.56
C HIS A 228 -70.85 -38.77 -43.87
N ILE A 229 -70.60 -38.13 -45.02
CA ILE A 229 -70.51 -38.78 -46.32
C ILE A 229 -69.05 -39.25 -46.52
N ARG A 230 -68.81 -40.55 -46.43
CA ARG A 230 -67.49 -41.15 -46.69
C ARG A 230 -67.30 -41.37 -48.19
N LYS A 231 -66.20 -40.86 -48.75
CA LYS A 231 -65.84 -41.11 -50.16
C LYS A 231 -65.47 -42.59 -50.34
N PRO A 232 -65.93 -43.28 -51.41
CA PRO A 232 -65.54 -44.65 -51.68
C PRO A 232 -64.06 -44.72 -52.09
N ASN A 233 -63.36 -45.77 -51.64
CA ASN A 233 -61.97 -46.00 -52.05
C ASN A 233 -61.92 -46.42 -53.53
N PRO A 234 -61.16 -45.72 -54.39
CA PRO A 234 -61.00 -46.12 -55.78
C PRO A 234 -60.20 -47.43 -55.85
N LYS A 235 -60.69 -48.40 -56.62
CA LYS A 235 -59.96 -49.66 -56.87
C LYS A 235 -58.82 -49.38 -57.86
N PRO A 236 -57.61 -49.96 -57.65
CA PRO A 236 -56.52 -49.83 -58.61
C PRO A 236 -56.93 -50.49 -59.94
N ILE A 237 -56.66 -49.78 -61.03
CA ILE A 237 -56.85 -50.27 -62.39
C ILE A 237 -55.56 -51.01 -62.74
N GLU A 238 -55.63 -52.30 -62.99
CA GLU A 238 -54.51 -53.09 -63.52
C GLU A 238 -54.30 -52.67 -64.99
N ILE A 239 -53.10 -52.17 -65.32
CA ILE A 239 -52.63 -51.88 -66.68
C ILE A 239 -51.54 -52.88 -67.02
#